data_AF-A0A354X5B8-F1
#
_entry.id   AF-A0A354X5B8-F1
#
_cell.length_a   1.000
_cell.length_b   1.000
_cell.length_c   1.000
_cell.angle_alpha   90.00
_cell.angle_beta   90.00
_cell.angle_gamma   90.00
#
_symmetry.space_group_name_H-M   'P 1'
#
loop_
_entity.id
_entity.type
_entity.pdbx_description
1 polymer ?
#
loop_
_entity_poly.entity_id
_entity_poly.type
_entity_poly.pdbx_seq_one_letter_code
_entity_poly.pdbx_strand_id
1 'polypeptide(L)' 'FGSNTRIRLRPSYFPFTEPSAEMDISCHICGGKGCNICKHTGWVEI' A
#
# COMPACT_ATOMS: atom_id res chain seq x y z
N PHE A 1 3.38 -13.54 9.41
CA PHE A 1 3.26 -12.52 8.36
C PHE A 1 2.74 -13.21 7.10
N GLY A 2 1.46 -13.02 6.75
CA GLY A 2 0.80 -13.80 5.71
C GLY A 2 1.44 -13.60 4.33
N SER A 3 1.75 -14.68 3.64
CA SER A 3 2.46 -14.77 2.36
C SER A 3 1.78 -14.11 1.16
N ASN A 4 0.68 -13.37 1.37
CA ASN A 4 -0.12 -12.73 0.32
C ASN A 4 -0.14 -11.20 0.38
N THR A 5 0.63 -10.57 1.27
CA THR A 5 0.71 -9.11 1.32
C THR A 5 1.54 -8.60 0.14
N ARG A 6 0.89 -7.91 -0.80
CA ARG A 6 1.54 -7.25 -1.93
C ARG A 6 1.90 -5.83 -1.54
N ILE A 7 3.08 -5.41 -2.00
CA ILE A 7 3.62 -4.08 -1.77
C ILE A 7 3.76 -3.41 -3.12
N ARG A 8 3.34 -2.15 -3.22
CA ARG A 8 3.48 -1.33 -4.41
C ARG A 8 4.19 -0.04 -4.01
N LEU A 9 5.32 0.23 -4.66
CA LEU A 9 6.07 1.47 -4.50
C LEU A 9 5.69 2.41 -5.63
N ARG A 10 5.24 3.61 -5.30
CA ARG A 10 4.90 4.65 -6.29
C ARG A 10 5.95 5.75 -6.21
N PRO A 11 6.52 6.21 -7.34
CA PRO A 11 7.43 7.35 -7.31
C PRO A 11 6.72 8.55 -6.68
N SER A 12 7.33 9.12 -5.64
CA SER A 12 6.88 10.34 -4.98
C SER A 12 8.11 11.20 -4.68
N TYR A 13 7.90 12.41 -4.18
CA TYR A 13 8.98 13.33 -3.84
C TYR A 13 8.94 13.65 -2.36
N PHE A 14 9.94 13.20 -1.62
CA PHE A 14 10.19 13.62 -0.26
C PHE A 14 11.50 14.41 -0.22
N PRO A 15 11.50 15.65 0.30
CA PRO A 15 12.66 16.55 0.22
C PRO A 15 13.89 16.09 1.02
N PHE A 16 13.80 14.94 1.69
CA PHE A 16 14.85 14.35 2.53
C PHE A 16 15.44 13.06 1.93
N THR A 17 14.89 12.52 0.83
CA THR A 17 15.33 11.25 0.23
C THR A 17 15.28 11.27 -1.30
N GLU A 18 16.30 10.74 -1.98
CA GLU A 18 16.32 10.63 -3.44
C GLU A 18 16.96 9.29 -3.87
N PRO A 19 16.26 8.42 -4.62
CA PRO A 19 14.88 8.52 -5.09
C PRO A 19 13.85 8.28 -3.98
N SER A 20 12.73 8.99 -4.05
CA SER A 20 11.61 8.88 -3.11
C SER A 20 10.48 8.02 -3.67
N ALA A 21 9.84 7.24 -2.80
CA ALA A 21 8.68 6.43 -3.16
C ALA A 21 7.68 6.36 -2.00
N GLU A 22 6.39 6.43 -2.31
CA GLU A 22 5.29 6.11 -1.40
C GLU A 22 5.03 4.60 -1.40
N MET A 23 4.59 4.09 -0.24
CA MET A 23 4.39 2.66 -0.03
C MET A 23 2.91 2.34 0.14
N ASP A 24 2.36 1.65 -0.86
CA ASP A 24 1.01 1.08 -0.78
C ASP A 24 1.11 -0.39 -0.36
N ILE A 25 0.34 -0.78 0.64
CA ILE A 25 0.25 -2.17 1.11
C ILE A 25 -1.12 -2.73 0.77
N SER A 26 -1.17 -3.94 0.22
CA SER A 26 -2.44 -4.63 0.00
C SER A 26 -3.15 -4.84 1.33
N CYS A 27 -4.42 -4.47 1.41
CA CYS A 27 -5.20 -4.57 2.63
C CYS A 27 -5.20 -6.00 3.18
N HIS A 28 -4.53 -6.22 4.31
CA HIS A 28 -4.37 -7.55 4.91
C HIS A 28 -5.71 -8.16 5.35
N ILE A 29 -6.69 -7.31 5.67
CA ILE A 29 -7.99 -7.72 6.19
C ILE A 29 -8.87 -8.32 5.10
N CYS A 30 -8.89 -7.73 3.90
CA CYS A 30 -9.68 -8.23 2.78
C CYS A 30 -8.86 -8.98 1.73
N GLY A 31 -7.53 -9.05 1.87
CA GLY A 31 -6.63 -9.67 0.89
C GLY A 31 -6.73 -9.05 -0.50
N GLY A 32 -7.02 -7.74 -0.59
CA GLY A 32 -7.23 -7.04 -1.86
C GLY A 32 -8.65 -7.14 -2.46
N LYS A 33 -9.62 -7.81 -1.82
CA LYS A 33 -11.02 -7.86 -2.30
C LYS A 33 -11.80 -6.54 -2.18
N GLY A 34 -11.30 -5.59 -1.39
CA GLY A 34 -11.99 -4.35 -1.04
C GLY A 34 -12.87 -4.49 0.21
N CYS A 35 -12.64 -3.64 1.21
CA CYS A 35 -13.45 -3.54 2.42
C CYS A 35 -13.49 -2.08 2.89
N ASN A 36 -14.32 -1.78 3.90
CA ASN A 36 -14.41 -0.43 4.48
C ASN A 36 -13.05 0.14 4.90
N ILE A 37 -12.13 -0.70 5.38
CA ILE A 37 -10.84 -0.26 5.92
C ILE A 37 -9.92 0.25 4.82
N CYS A 38 -9.93 -0.39 3.65
CA CYS A 38 -9.19 0.09 2.48
C CYS A 38 -10.07 0.92 1.54
N LYS A 39 -11.21 1.46 2.01
CA LYS A 39 -12.16 2.23 1.19
C LYS A 39 -12.54 1.52 -0.13
N HIS A 40 -12.63 0.19 -0.09
CA HIS A 40 -12.89 -0.67 -1.25
C HIS A 40 -11.84 -0.62 -2.39
N THR A 41 -10.68 0.00 -2.20
CA THR A 41 -9.60 0.03 -3.21
C THR A 41 -8.76 -1.24 -3.20
N GLY A 42 -8.74 -1.96 -2.07
CA GLY A 42 -7.86 -3.11 -1.84
C GLY A 42 -6.44 -2.74 -1.40
N TRP A 43 -6.12 -1.44 -1.34
CA TRP A 43 -4.81 -0.91 -0.96
C TRP A 43 -4.93 0.04 0.24
N VAL A 44 -3.88 0.06 1.05
CA VAL A 44 -3.73 0.95 2.21
C VAL A 44 -2.42 1.70 2.03
N GLU A 45 -2.52 3.02 1.95
CA GLU A 45 -1.36 3.93 1.91
C GLU A 45 -0.73 3.97 3.30
N ILE A 46 0.60 3.84 3.37
CA ILE A 46 1.42 3.86 4.59
C ILE A 46 2.55 4.87 4.46
#